data_AF-A0A9Q0GIU2-F1
#
_entry.id   AF-A0A9Q0GIU2-F1
#
_cell.length_a   1.000
_cell.length_b   1.000
_cell.length_c   1.000
_cell.angle_alpha   90.00
_cell.angle_beta   90.00
_cell.angle_gamma   90.00
#
_symmetry.space_group_name_H-M   'P 1'
#
loop_
_entity.id
_entity.type
_entity.pdbx_description
1 polymer ?
#
loop_
_entity_poly.entity_id
_entity_poly.type
_entity_poly.pdbx_seq_one_letter_code
_entity_poly.pdbx_strand_id
1 'polypeptide(L)'
;MAFQSGLTVLQLLLTLVKSAQTLARPPISNHHIGAVGLGSSDRIFFGSNLEFPGLPLHQSVHAEQFLLTNLSLNAEPSMLNLAVSAAPYGHCRNSNNN
;
A
#
# COMPACT_ATOMS: atom_id res chain seq x y z
N MET A 1 -18.86 -4.05 5.49
CA MET A 1 -17.47 -4.33 5.91
C MET A 1 -16.91 -3.28 6.87
N ALA A 2 -17.06 -1.95 6.65
CA ALA A 2 -16.68 -0.94 7.66
C ALA A 2 -17.75 -0.72 8.78
N PHE A 3 -19.04 -0.76 8.42
CA PHE A 3 -20.13 -0.53 9.37
C PHE A 3 -20.27 -1.57 10.50
N GLN A 4 -19.69 -2.76 10.34
CA GLN A 4 -19.77 -3.82 11.36
C GLN A 4 -18.66 -3.74 12.41
N SER A 5 -17.57 -3.02 12.14
CA SER A 5 -16.43 -2.88 13.04
C SER A 5 -16.41 -1.57 13.83
N GLY A 6 -17.34 -0.63 13.53
CA GLY A 6 -17.39 0.68 14.18
C GLY A 6 -16.20 1.59 13.85
N LEU A 7 -15.39 1.23 12.87
CA LEU A 7 -14.20 1.97 12.46
C LEU A 7 -14.51 2.97 11.35
N THR A 8 -13.82 4.11 11.39
CA THR A 8 -13.74 4.99 10.21
C THR A 8 -13.01 4.26 9.07
N VAL A 9 -13.25 4.70 7.83
CA VAL A 9 -12.61 4.10 6.65
C VAL A 9 -11.08 4.16 6.76
N LEU A 10 -10.51 5.28 7.21
CA LEU A 10 -9.06 5.41 7.39
C LEU A 10 -8.51 4.41 8.42
N GLN A 11 -9.21 4.22 9.55
CA GLN A 11 -8.82 3.22 10.55
C GLN A 11 -8.91 1.82 9.97
N LEU A 12 -9.94 1.51 9.18
CA LEU A 12 -10.06 0.23 8.50
C LEU A 12 -8.85 -0.01 7.58
N LEU A 13 -8.46 0.97 6.74
CA LEU A 13 -7.30 0.83 5.86
C LEU A 13 -6.02 0.52 6.66
N LEU A 14 -5.79 1.20 7.78
CA LEU A 14 -4.64 0.95 8.65
C LEU A 14 -4.64 -0.48 9.22
N THR A 15 -5.79 -1.02 9.60
CA THR A 15 -5.87 -2.42 10.08
C THR A 15 -5.53 -3.44 8.99
N LEU A 16 -5.78 -3.11 7.72
CA LEU A 16 -5.52 -3.99 6.58
C LEU A 16 -4.06 -3.97 6.11
N VAL A 17 -3.27 -2.96 6.51
CA VAL A 17 -1.86 -2.84 6.13
C VAL A 17 -1.06 -4.09 6.53
N LYS A 18 -1.32 -4.66 7.70
CA LYS A 18 -0.63 -5.88 8.15
C LYS A 18 -0.93 -7.07 7.23
N SER A 19 -2.17 -7.18 6.73
CA SER A 19 -2.53 -8.20 5.75
C SER A 19 -1.80 -7.97 4.42
N ALA A 20 -1.67 -6.71 3.98
CA ALA A 20 -0.90 -6.36 2.78
C ALA A 20 0.58 -6.77 2.89
N GLN A 21 1.20 -6.62 4.05
CA GLN A 21 2.59 -7.03 4.27
C GLN A 21 2.82 -8.53 4.06
N THR A 22 1.82 -9.38 4.33
CA THR A 22 1.94 -10.85 4.13
C THR A 22 2.09 -11.25 2.66
N LEU A 23 1.68 -10.37 1.75
CA LEU A 23 1.79 -10.58 0.30
C LEU A 23 3.15 -10.14 -0.26
N ALA A 24 3.97 -9.43 0.52
CA ALA A 24 5.30 -9.01 0.11
C ALA A 24 6.21 -10.21 -0.21
N ARG A 25 7.10 -10.05 -1.18
CA ARG A 25 8.14 -11.03 -1.53
C ARG A 25 9.50 -10.33 -1.65
N PRO A 26 10.16 -9.98 -0.52
CA PRO A 26 11.44 -9.29 -0.51
C PRO A 26 12.60 -10.20 -0.08
N PRO A 27 12.98 -11.22 -0.87
CA PRO A 27 14.04 -12.16 -0.47
C PRO A 27 15.44 -11.55 -0.33
N ILE A 28 15.68 -10.31 -0.79
CA ILE A 28 16.98 -9.64 -0.73
C ILE A 28 17.09 -8.83 0.56
N SER A 29 16.10 -7.98 0.84
CA SER A 29 16.11 -7.09 2.01
C SER A 29 15.43 -7.69 3.24
N ASN A 30 14.54 -8.68 3.09
CA ASN A 30 13.59 -9.16 4.10
C ASN A 30 12.64 -8.08 4.67
N HIS A 31 12.56 -6.91 4.04
CA HIS A 31 11.68 -5.82 4.48
C HIS A 31 10.30 -5.96 3.85
N HIS A 32 9.31 -6.37 4.64
CA HIS A 32 7.94 -6.59 4.19
C HIS A 32 7.14 -5.28 4.25
N ILE A 33 6.95 -4.64 3.10
CA ILE A 33 6.20 -3.40 2.95
C ILE A 33 4.85 -3.69 2.30
N GLY A 34 3.79 -3.20 2.93
CA GLY A 34 2.42 -3.31 2.46
C GLY A 34 1.79 -1.93 2.29
N ALA A 35 0.97 -1.78 1.25
CA ALA A 35 0.18 -0.61 0.94
C ALA A 35 -1.28 -1.01 0.73
N VAL A 36 -2.20 -0.17 1.17
CA VAL A 36 -3.63 -0.35 1.00
C VAL A 36 -4.23 0.96 0.50
N GLY A 37 -4.95 0.91 -0.60
CA GLY A 37 -5.60 2.05 -1.23
C GLY A 37 -7.11 1.92 -1.20
N LEU A 38 -7.82 3.04 -0.98
CA LEU A 38 -9.25 3.15 -1.24
C LEU A 38 -9.45 3.82 -2.60
N GLY A 39 -10.13 3.13 -3.52
CA GLY A 39 -10.54 3.68 -4.81
C GLY A 39 -11.76 4.60 -4.69
N SER A 40 -11.99 5.45 -5.69
CA SER A 40 -13.21 6.27 -5.79
C SER A 40 -14.49 5.47 -6.02
N SER A 41 -14.37 4.19 -6.39
CA SER A 41 -15.47 3.22 -6.45
C SER A 41 -15.75 2.51 -5.11
N ASP A 42 -15.17 3.00 -4.00
CA ASP A 42 -15.23 2.38 -2.66
C ASP A 42 -14.59 0.98 -2.55
N ARG A 43 -13.88 0.53 -3.59
CA ARG A 43 -13.10 -0.71 -3.58
C ARG A 43 -11.78 -0.51 -2.84
N ILE A 44 -11.38 -1.51 -2.07
CA ILE A 44 -10.07 -1.55 -1.38
C ILE A 44 -9.09 -2.37 -2.22
N PHE A 45 -7.92 -1.80 -2.47
CA PHE A 45 -6.85 -2.42 -3.24
C PHE A 45 -5.62 -2.62 -2.37
N PHE A 46 -4.93 -3.73 -2.61
CA PHE A 46 -3.71 -4.10 -1.90
C PHE A 46 -2.50 -3.92 -2.81
N GLY A 47 -1.38 -3.55 -2.22
CA GLY A 47 -0.07 -3.62 -2.84
C GLY A 47 1.02 -3.98 -1.85
N SER A 48 2.09 -4.59 -2.38
CA SER A 48 3.20 -5.10 -1.57
C SER A 48 4.48 -5.06 -2.39
N ASN A 49 5.63 -4.97 -1.72
CA ASN A 49 6.90 -4.93 -2.42
C ASN A 49 7.35 -6.30 -2.93
N LEU A 50 8.01 -6.30 -4.09
CA LEU A 50 8.58 -7.48 -4.74
C LEU A 50 10.05 -7.22 -5.04
N GLU A 51 10.91 -8.18 -4.74
CA GLU A 51 12.32 -8.17 -5.10
C GLU A 51 12.68 -9.44 -5.87
N PHE A 52 13.63 -9.33 -6.79
CA PHE A 52 13.96 -10.39 -7.74
C PHE A 52 15.42 -10.82 -7.55
N PRO A 53 15.69 -11.97 -6.92
CA PRO A 53 17.05 -12.48 -6.76
C PRO A 53 17.78 -12.59 -8.09
N GLY A 54 19.04 -12.18 -8.12
CA GLY A 54 19.87 -12.21 -9.33
C GLY A 54 19.64 -11.03 -10.30
N LEU A 55 18.68 -10.14 -10.02
CA LEU A 55 18.52 -8.88 -10.77
C LEU A 55 19.03 -7.68 -9.96
N PRO A 56 19.40 -6.58 -10.63
CA PRO A 56 19.72 -5.33 -9.95
C PRO A 56 18.55 -4.79 -9.11
N LEU A 57 18.85 -4.15 -7.98
CA LEU A 57 17.83 -3.63 -7.05
C LEU A 57 16.82 -2.64 -7.67
N HIS A 58 17.19 -1.94 -8.75
CA HIS A 58 16.27 -1.03 -9.45
C HIS A 58 15.15 -1.76 -10.22
N GLN A 59 15.20 -3.10 -10.32
CA GLN A 59 14.12 -3.93 -10.85
C GLN A 59 13.07 -4.28 -9.79
N SER A 60 13.32 -3.99 -8.52
CA SER A 60 12.34 -4.21 -7.45
C SER A 60 11.11 -3.35 -7.64
N VAL A 61 9.96 -3.87 -7.23
CA VAL A 61 8.68 -3.17 -7.24
C VAL A 61 8.35 -2.74 -5.82
N HIS A 62 8.09 -1.45 -5.62
CA HIS A 62 7.64 -0.90 -4.35
C HIS A 62 6.15 -1.21 -4.12
N ALA A 63 5.71 -1.24 -2.85
CA ALA A 63 4.31 -1.53 -2.52
C ALA A 63 3.34 -0.51 -3.14
N GLU A 64 3.75 0.75 -3.22
CA GLU A 64 2.99 1.85 -3.83
C GLU A 64 2.89 1.68 -5.35
N GLN A 65 3.99 1.30 -6.01
CA GLN A 65 3.98 1.02 -7.45
C GLN A 65 3.06 -0.16 -7.77
N PHE A 66 3.17 -1.24 -7.00
CA PHE A 66 2.27 -2.39 -7.12
C PHE A 66 0.81 -1.96 -6.96
N LEU A 67 0.50 -1.16 -5.93
CA LEU A 67 -0.86 -0.69 -5.66
C LEU A 67 -1.42 0.13 -6.83
N LEU A 68 -0.62 1.07 -7.38
CA LEU A 68 -1.01 1.86 -8.55
C LEU A 68 -1.25 0.99 -9.78
N THR A 69 -0.41 -0.02 -10.02
CA THR A 69 -0.64 -1.00 -11.08
C THR A 69 -1.92 -1.79 -10.84
N ASN A 70 -2.19 -2.23 -9.61
CA ASN A 70 -3.40 -2.97 -9.26
C ASN A 70 -4.67 -2.13 -9.49
N LEU A 71 -4.66 -0.85 -9.09
CA LEU A 71 -5.73 0.11 -9.38
C LEU A 71 -5.96 0.23 -10.89
N SER A 72 -4.89 0.45 -11.66
CA SER A 72 -4.97 0.62 -13.12
C SER A 72 -5.50 -0.63 -13.83
N LEU A 73 -5.01 -1.83 -13.47
CA LEU A 73 -5.46 -3.09 -14.06
C LEU A 73 -6.94 -3.40 -13.78
N ASN A 74 -7.49 -2.87 -12.68
CA ASN A 74 -8.91 -3.01 -12.32
C ASN A 74 -9.77 -1.82 -12.76
N ALA A 75 -9.26 -0.99 -13.67
CA ALA A 75 -9.93 0.20 -14.19
C ALA A 75 -10.43 1.14 -13.08
N GLU A 76 -9.67 1.25 -11.98
CA GLU A 76 -10.01 2.19 -10.92
C GLU A 76 -9.72 3.63 -11.37
N PRO A 77 -10.71 4.55 -11.36
CA PRO A 77 -10.53 5.90 -11.90
C PRO A 77 -9.55 6.76 -11.09
N SER A 78 -9.56 6.61 -9.77
CA SER A 78 -8.72 7.38 -8.86
C SER A 78 -8.62 6.71 -7.48
N MET A 79 -7.57 7.03 -6.74
CA MET A 79 -7.38 6.61 -5.35
C MET A 79 -7.65 7.78 -4.41
N LEU A 80 -8.53 7.59 -3.44
CA LEU A 80 -8.93 8.59 -2.46
C LEU A 80 -8.02 8.61 -1.23
N ASN A 81 -7.62 7.43 -0.76
CA ASN A 81 -6.79 7.30 0.44
C ASN A 81 -5.74 6.21 0.25
N LEU A 82 -4.63 6.37 0.95
CA LEU A 82 -3.49 5.46 0.94
C LEU A 82 -3.01 5.26 2.38
N ALA A 83 -2.82 4.00 2.76
CA ALA A 83 -2.14 3.60 3.99
C ALA A 83 -0.95 2.70 3.64
N VAL A 84 0.23 2.99 4.17
CA VAL A 84 1.46 2.21 3.89
C VAL A 84 2.12 1.84 5.22
N SER A 85 2.73 0.65 5.28
CA SER A 85 3.39 0.13 6.49
C SER A 85 4.69 0.86 6.84
N ALA A 86 5.26 1.58 5.90
CA ALA A 86 6.40 2.46 6.09
C ALA A 86 6.07 3.83 5.50
N ALA A 87 6.65 4.89 6.06
CA ALA A 87 6.56 6.20 5.43
C ALA A 87 7.19 6.10 4.03
N PRO A 88 6.54 6.63 2.97
CA PRO A 88 7.13 6.66 1.65
C PRO A 88 8.47 7.39 1.75
N TYR A 89 9.55 6.73 1.32
CA TYR A 89 10.89 7.33 1.34
C TYR A 89 10.93 8.45 0.29
N GLY A 90 10.58 9.65 0.73
CA GLY A 90 10.50 10.86 -0.08
C GLY A 90 9.65 11.93 0.61
N HIS A 91 10.30 12.82 1.36
CA HIS A 91 9.86 14.20 1.62
C HIS A 91 8.35 14.46 1.86
N CYS A 92 7.67 13.67 2.69
CA CYS A 92 6.32 13.97 3.18
C CYS A 92 6.25 13.87 4.70
N ARG A 93 7.20 14.54 5.38
CA ARG A 93 7.01 14.99 6.76
C ARG A 93 6.70 16.49 6.71
N ASN A 94 5.46 16.84 6.38
CA ASN A 94 4.90 18.07 6.94
C ASN A 94 4.03 17.67 8.13
N SER A 95 4.63 17.82 9.30
CA SER A 95 3.89 17.94 10.56
C SER A 95 2.98 19.16 10.43
N ASN A 96 1.67 18.96 10.34
CA ASN A 96 0.74 19.99 10.82
C ASN A 96 0.75 19.92 12.35
N ASN A 97 1.55 20.80 12.95
CA ASN A 97 1.30 21.28 14.31
C ASN A 97 1.44 22.81 14.27
N ASN A 98 0.33 23.47 14.65
CA ASN A 98 -0.01 24.91 14.58
C ASN A 98 -0.34 25.49 13.20
#